data_AF-A0A252F4Q4-F1
#
_entry.id   AF-A0A252F4Q4-F1
#
_cell.length_a   1.000
_cell.length_b   1.000
_cell.length_c   1.000
_cell.angle_alpha   90.00
_cell.angle_beta   90.00
_cell.angle_gamma   90.00
#
_symmetry.space_group_name_H-M   'P 1'
#
loop_
_entity.id
_entity.type
_entity.pdbx_description
1 polymer ?
#
loop_
_entity_poly.entity_id
_entity_poly.type
_entity_poly.pdbx_seq_one_letter_code
_entity_poly.pdbx_strand_id
1 'polypeptide(L)'
;MTGYSVPCGVHATDNDHFKLAELRVSDAYIPQFITGLRALLTGDIEVLRLCDAKQMAVIRGSGGTTFTLLFENGSSAYLCEENLYEMEGFALARMFENKKPGTCLTLQLNGEDDLQLSLGLWVGDKKYN
;
A
#
# COMPACT_ATOMS: atom_id res chain seq x y z
N MET A 1 -7.15 18.97 5.69
CA MET A 1 -6.55 17.68 5.35
C MET A 1 -6.72 17.42 3.87
N THR A 2 -5.65 17.55 3.09
CA THR A 2 -5.63 17.22 1.65
C THR A 2 -5.50 15.71 1.51
N GLY A 3 -6.24 15.11 0.58
CA GLY A 3 -6.18 13.67 0.39
C GLY A 3 -6.49 13.24 -1.03
N TYR A 4 -6.00 12.05 -1.36
CA TYR A 4 -6.13 11.42 -2.67
C TYR A 4 -6.65 9.99 -2.48
N SER A 5 -7.48 9.51 -3.39
CA SER A 5 -8.10 8.17 -3.30
C SER A 5 -7.76 7.34 -4.53
N VAL A 6 -7.38 6.09 -4.31
CA VAL A 6 -7.02 5.13 -5.37
C VAL A 6 -7.83 3.85 -5.18
N PRO A 7 -8.54 3.38 -6.22
CA PRO A 7 -9.14 2.05 -6.20
C PRO A 7 -8.06 0.98 -6.03
N CYS A 8 -8.15 0.22 -4.94
CA CYS A 8 -7.17 -0.80 -4.56
C CYS A 8 -7.87 -1.88 -3.73
N GLY A 9 -7.70 -3.15 -4.12
CA GLY A 9 -8.18 -4.27 -3.32
C GLY A 9 -7.42 -4.33 -2.00
N VAL A 10 -8.15 -4.39 -0.88
CA VAL A 10 -7.55 -4.44 0.46
C VAL A 10 -7.98 -5.73 1.14
N HIS A 11 -7.01 -6.45 1.67
CA HIS A 11 -7.27 -7.64 2.47
C HIS A 11 -6.36 -7.66 3.69
N ALA A 12 -6.90 -7.33 4.88
CA ALA A 12 -6.19 -7.49 6.14
C ALA A 12 -6.77 -8.67 6.93
N THR A 13 -5.87 -9.52 7.44
CA THR A 13 -6.20 -10.64 8.32
C THR A 13 -5.30 -10.62 9.54
N ASP A 14 -5.93 -10.74 10.72
CA ASP A 14 -5.23 -10.91 11.98
C ASP A 14 -5.22 -12.41 12.31
N ASN A 15 -4.03 -12.99 12.45
CA ASN A 15 -3.85 -14.33 12.99
C ASN A 15 -3.07 -14.20 14.32
N ASP A 16 -3.24 -15.14 15.25
CA ASP A 16 -2.78 -15.06 16.66
C ASP A 16 -1.27 -14.80 16.85
N HIS A 17 -0.47 -14.94 15.78
CA HIS A 17 0.99 -14.75 15.81
C HIS A 17 1.54 -13.82 14.71
N PHE A 18 0.75 -13.47 13.68
CA PHE A 18 1.20 -12.66 12.56
C PHE A 18 0.03 -11.88 11.94
N LYS A 19 0.23 -10.58 11.72
CA LYS A 19 -0.69 -9.77 10.92
C LYS A 19 -0.26 -9.83 9.46
N LEU A 20 -1.20 -10.16 8.58
CA LEU A 20 -0.99 -10.20 7.13
C LEU A 20 -1.94 -9.21 6.48
N ALA A 21 -1.39 -8.35 5.64
CA ALA A 21 -2.18 -7.45 4.82
C ALA A 21 -1.75 -7.53 3.36
N GLU A 22 -2.72 -7.37 2.45
CA GLU A 22 -2.48 -7.28 1.03
C GLU A 22 -3.12 -6.02 0.45
N LEU A 23 -2.37 -5.38 -0.44
CA LEU A 23 -2.84 -4.30 -1.31
C LEU A 23 -2.75 -4.79 -2.75
N ARG A 24 -3.85 -4.67 -3.49
CA ARG A 24 -3.97 -5.15 -4.87
C ARG A 24 -4.32 -3.99 -5.77
N VAL A 25 -3.35 -3.55 -6.58
CA VAL A 25 -3.53 -2.43 -7.52
C VAL A 25 -3.70 -3.00 -8.92
N SER A 26 -4.90 -2.81 -9.49
CA SER A 26 -5.17 -3.22 -10.88
C SER A 26 -4.39 -2.36 -11.88
N ASP A 27 -4.09 -2.90 -13.06
CA ASP A 27 -3.28 -2.23 -14.08
C ASP A 27 -3.80 -0.83 -14.44
N ALA A 28 -5.13 -0.67 -14.46
CA ALA A 28 -5.80 0.59 -14.78
C ALA A 28 -5.53 1.71 -13.76
N TYR A 29 -5.10 1.36 -12.54
CA TYR A 29 -4.93 2.30 -11.43
C TYR A 29 -3.47 2.49 -10.99
N ILE A 30 -2.51 1.83 -11.66
CA ILE A 30 -1.09 1.96 -11.34
C ILE A 30 -0.61 3.42 -11.42
N PRO A 31 -0.94 4.22 -12.45
CA PRO A 31 -0.50 5.62 -12.51
C PRO A 31 -1.02 6.47 -11.34
N GLN A 32 -2.28 6.27 -10.93
CA GLN A 32 -2.91 6.97 -9.82
C GLN A 32 -2.27 6.55 -8.50
N PHE A 33 -2.00 5.25 -8.33
CA PHE A 33 -1.28 4.74 -7.17
C PHE A 33 0.09 5.40 -7.01
N ILE A 34 0.91 5.42 -8.07
CA ILE A 34 2.22 6.09 -8.08
C ILE A 34 2.09 7.59 -7.77
N THR A 35 1.10 8.25 -8.38
CA THR A 35 0.83 9.67 -8.14
C THR A 35 0.51 9.94 -6.67
N GLY A 36 -0.32 9.09 -6.05
CA GLY A 36 -0.65 9.18 -4.63
C GLY A 36 0.56 9.00 -3.71
N LEU A 37 1.42 8.02 -4.00
CA LEU A 37 2.66 7.78 -3.24
C LEU A 37 3.59 8.99 -3.31
N ARG A 38 3.83 9.53 -4.51
CA ARG A 38 4.68 10.71 -4.70
C ARG A 38 4.13 11.96 -4.02
N ALA A 39 2.80 12.14 -4.07
CA ALA A 39 2.15 13.26 -3.41
C ALA A 39 2.28 13.17 -1.87
N LEU A 40 2.26 11.97 -1.28
CA LEU A 40 2.56 11.77 0.14
C LEU A 40 4.01 12.13 0.47
N LEU A 41 4.95 11.60 -0.33
CA LEU A 41 6.39 11.81 -0.15
C LEU A 41 6.79 13.29 -0.21
N THR A 42 6.20 14.04 -1.14
CA THR A 42 6.44 15.48 -1.31
C THR A 42 5.69 16.35 -0.30
N GLY A 43 4.69 15.79 0.40
CA GLY A 43 3.81 16.54 1.31
C GLY A 43 2.70 17.33 0.60
N ASP A 44 2.45 17.08 -0.68
CA ASP A 44 1.33 17.66 -1.42
C ASP A 44 -0.03 17.18 -0.88
N ILE A 45 -0.07 15.95 -0.34
CA ILE A 45 -1.21 15.40 0.39
C ILE A 45 -0.79 14.87 1.74
N GLU A 46 -1.74 14.87 2.68
CA GLU A 46 -1.54 14.30 4.03
C GLU A 46 -2.10 12.87 4.13
N VAL A 47 -2.94 12.46 3.17
CA VAL A 47 -3.68 11.20 3.20
C VAL A 47 -3.80 10.58 1.82
N LEU A 48 -3.35 9.33 1.69
CA LEU A 48 -3.69 8.45 0.58
C LEU A 48 -4.68 7.39 1.06
N ARG A 49 -5.87 7.36 0.47
CA ARG A 49 -6.88 6.33 0.72
C ARG A 49 -6.80 5.26 -0.36
N LEU A 50 -6.66 4.02 0.06
CA LEU A 50 -6.66 2.82 -0.78
C LEU A 50 -7.98 2.10 -0.49
N CYS A 51 -8.88 2.05 -1.46
CA CYS A 51 -10.26 1.62 -1.21
C CYS A 51 -10.71 0.55 -2.22
N ASP A 52 -11.42 -0.47 -1.73
CA ASP A 52 -12.33 -1.26 -2.55
C ASP A 52 -13.77 -1.19 -2.01
N ALA A 53 -14.67 -2.02 -2.53
CA ALA A 53 -16.08 -2.03 -2.15
C ALA A 53 -16.35 -2.58 -0.73
N LYS A 54 -15.36 -3.24 -0.11
CA LYS A 54 -15.48 -3.99 1.15
C LYS A 54 -14.53 -3.52 2.24
N GLN A 55 -13.36 -3.02 1.89
CA GLN A 55 -12.31 -2.62 2.82
C GLN A 55 -11.58 -1.34 2.37
N MET A 56 -11.06 -0.60 3.35
CA MET A 56 -10.19 0.54 3.16
C MET A 56 -8.89 0.38 3.96
N ALA A 57 -7.80 0.82 3.34
CA ALA A 57 -6.54 1.15 4.00
C ALA A 57 -6.21 2.63 3.77
N VAL A 58 -5.54 3.24 4.74
CA VAL A 58 -5.17 4.65 4.70
C VAL A 58 -3.70 4.80 5.04
N ILE A 59 -2.94 5.44 4.15
CA ILE A 59 -1.58 5.89 4.44
C ILE A 59 -1.65 7.37 4.80
N ARG A 60 -1.14 7.72 5.99
CA ARG A 60 -1.10 9.08 6.52
C ARG A 60 0.34 9.53 6.74
N GLY A 61 0.62 10.75 6.35
CA GLY A 61 1.91 11.40 6.52
C GLY A 61 2.03 12.55 5.53
N SER A 62 2.94 13.49 5.79
CA SER A 62 3.12 14.68 4.97
C SER A 62 4.58 15.09 4.98
N GLY A 63 5.31 14.82 3.89
CA GLY A 63 6.68 15.30 3.70
C GLY A 63 7.63 14.91 4.85
N GLY A 64 7.62 13.64 5.26
CA GLY A 64 8.40 13.14 6.40
C GLY A 64 8.98 11.75 6.15
N THR A 65 9.69 11.21 7.14
CA THR A 65 10.40 9.91 7.04
C THR A 65 9.55 8.71 7.43
N THR A 66 8.38 8.94 8.04
CA THR A 66 7.51 7.89 8.58
C THR A 66 6.05 8.20 8.26
N PHE A 67 5.34 7.18 7.78
CA PHE A 67 3.95 7.23 7.36
C PHE A 67 3.17 6.13 8.07
N THR A 68 2.01 6.45 8.63
CA THR A 68 1.16 5.45 9.29
C THR A 68 0.24 4.80 8.26
N LEU A 69 0.29 3.47 8.17
CA LEU A 69 -0.66 2.65 7.44
C LEU A 69 -1.73 2.16 8.42
N LEU A 70 -2.99 2.44 8.13
CA LEU A 70 -4.14 2.09 8.96
C LEU A 70 -5.14 1.27 8.14
N PHE A 71 -5.59 0.13 8.68
CA PHE A 71 -6.64 -0.69 8.10
C PHE A 71 -7.96 -0.49 8.85
N GLU A 72 -9.10 -0.76 8.21
CA GLU A 72 -10.41 -0.64 8.83
C GLU A 72 -10.63 -1.54 10.06
N ASN A 73 -9.95 -2.69 10.14
CA ASN A 73 -9.98 -3.55 11.31
C ASN A 73 -9.22 -2.97 12.53
N GLY A 74 -8.66 -1.76 12.39
CA GLY A 74 -7.88 -1.09 13.43
C GLY A 74 -6.41 -1.49 13.48
N SER A 75 -5.97 -2.46 12.66
CA SER A 75 -4.57 -2.79 12.55
C SER A 75 -3.79 -1.65 11.91
N SER A 76 -2.61 -1.36 12.47
CA SER A 76 -1.75 -0.25 12.09
C SER A 76 -0.30 -0.73 11.88
N ALA A 77 0.43 -0.04 11.00
CA ALA A 77 1.86 -0.23 10.82
C ALA A 77 2.54 1.06 10.38
N TYR A 78 3.87 1.10 10.50
CA TYR A 78 4.68 2.22 10.07
C TYR A 78 5.42 1.88 8.77
N LEU A 79 5.25 2.73 7.77
CA LEU A 79 6.03 2.75 6.54
C LEU A 79 7.11 3.82 6.66
N CYS A 80 8.33 3.52 6.23
CA CYS A 80 9.34 4.55 5.98
C CYS A 80 9.30 5.05 4.53
N GLU A 81 10.06 6.10 4.25
CA GLU A 81 10.24 6.63 2.89
C GLU A 81 10.75 5.55 1.91
N GLU A 82 11.70 4.71 2.33
CA GLU A 82 12.20 3.62 1.48
C GLU A 82 11.08 2.63 1.10
N ASN A 83 10.14 2.34 2.00
CA ASN A 83 9.02 1.46 1.68
C ASN A 83 8.13 2.05 0.58
N LEU A 84 7.87 3.36 0.61
CA LEU A 84 7.07 4.02 -0.43
C LEU A 84 7.79 4.02 -1.78
N TYR A 85 9.11 4.27 -1.80
CA TYR A 85 9.90 4.15 -3.03
C TYR A 85 9.99 2.73 -3.56
N GLU A 86 10.08 1.71 -2.69
CA GLU A 86 10.04 0.31 -3.11
C GLU A 86 8.69 -0.06 -3.74
N MET A 87 7.58 0.40 -3.14
CA MET A 87 6.23 0.23 -3.70
C MET A 87 6.10 0.92 -5.06
N GLU A 88 6.59 2.16 -5.19
CA GLU A 88 6.62 2.90 -6.44
C GLU A 88 7.46 2.19 -7.51
N GLY A 89 8.70 1.82 -7.19
CA GLY A 89 9.62 1.16 -8.09
C GLY A 89 9.08 -0.19 -8.56
N PHE A 90 8.41 -0.93 -7.67
CA PHE A 90 7.72 -2.17 -8.01
C PHE A 90 6.56 -1.93 -8.99
N ALA A 91 5.73 -0.92 -8.73
CA ALA A 91 4.62 -0.53 -9.58
C ALA A 91 5.08 -0.08 -10.98
N LEU A 92 6.13 0.74 -11.05
CA LEU A 92 6.77 1.16 -12.31
C LEU A 92 7.34 -0.05 -13.06
N ALA A 93 8.06 -0.94 -12.39
CA ALA A 93 8.63 -2.13 -13.02
C ALA A 93 7.56 -3.06 -13.58
N ARG A 94 6.36 -3.11 -12.98
CA ARG A 94 5.21 -3.84 -13.53
C ARG A 94 4.60 -3.12 -14.74
N MET A 95 4.47 -1.80 -14.70
CA MET A 95 3.94 -0.99 -15.80
C MET A 95 4.81 -1.10 -17.07
N PHE A 96 6.14 -1.17 -16.91
CA PHE A 96 7.08 -1.33 -18.02
C PHE A 96 7.47 -2.79 -18.30
N GLU A 97 6.68 -3.76 -17.84
CA GLU A 97 6.85 -5.21 -18.08
C GLU A 97 8.20 -5.80 -17.59
N ASN A 98 8.97 -5.06 -16.81
CA ASN A 98 10.24 -5.50 -16.21
C ASN A 98 10.05 -6.50 -15.06
N LYS A 99 8.83 -6.66 -14.55
CA LYS A 99 8.45 -7.72 -13.60
C LYS A 99 7.28 -8.55 -14.13
N LYS A 100 7.33 -9.86 -13.89
CA LYS A 100 6.29 -10.81 -14.33
C LYS A 100 4.95 -10.56 -13.61
N PRO A 101 3.80 -10.78 -14.28
CA PRO A 101 2.50 -10.84 -13.62
C PRO A 101 2.49 -11.86 -12.47
N GLY A 102 1.75 -11.56 -11.40
CA GLY A 102 1.64 -12.45 -10.24
C GLY A 102 2.88 -12.49 -9.33
N THR A 103 3.81 -11.55 -9.49
CA THR A 103 4.85 -11.30 -8.47
C THR A 103 4.25 -10.41 -7.37
N CYS A 104 4.65 -10.64 -6.12
CA CYS A 104 4.27 -9.81 -4.98
C CYS A 104 5.53 -9.12 -4.43
N LEU A 105 5.42 -7.85 -4.08
CA LEU A 105 6.39 -7.19 -3.20
C LEU A 105 5.93 -7.43 -1.76
N THR A 106 6.77 -8.06 -0.94
CA THR A 106 6.50 -8.24 0.48
C THR A 106 7.35 -7.28 1.29
N LEU A 107 6.70 -6.45 2.11
CA LEU A 107 7.34 -5.57 3.07
C LEU A 107 7.10 -6.12 4.48
N GLN A 108 8.15 -6.15 5.30
CA GLN A 108 8.04 -6.43 6.73
C GLN A 108 8.02 -5.10 7.48
N LEU A 109 6.87 -4.78 8.08
CA LEU A 109 6.62 -3.49 8.71
C LEU A 109 6.50 -3.66 10.22
N ASN A 110 7.02 -2.68 10.96
CA ASN A 110 6.80 -2.61 12.39
C ASN A 110 5.38 -2.09 12.64
N GLY A 111 4.56 -2.91 13.31
CA GLY A 111 3.25 -2.54 13.82
C GLY A 111 3.34 -1.90 15.21
N GLU A 112 2.18 -1.51 15.74
CA GLU A 112 2.04 -1.22 17.16
C GLU A 112 2.08 -2.54 17.98
N ASP A 113 2.50 -2.46 19.24
CA ASP A 113 2.61 -3.59 20.20
C ASP A 113 3.62 -4.70 19.83
N ASP A 114 4.76 -4.35 19.22
CA ASP A 114 5.81 -5.28 18.77
C ASP A 114 5.35 -6.34 17.75
N LEU A 115 4.16 -6.17 17.17
CA LEU A 115 3.62 -7.06 16.15
C LEU A 115 4.19 -6.68 14.78
N GLN A 116 4.78 -7.64 14.08
CA GLN A 116 5.20 -7.45 12.69
C GLN A 116 4.00 -7.62 11.74
N LEU A 117 3.83 -6.66 10.83
CA LEU A 117 2.89 -6.74 9.72
C LEU A 117 3.65 -7.09 8.44
N SER A 118 3.32 -8.23 7.84
CA SER A 118 3.79 -8.57 6.51
C SER A 118 2.80 -8.04 5.47
N LEU A 119 3.19 -6.99 4.74
CA LEU A 119 2.38 -6.33 3.71
C LEU A 119 2.76 -6.83 2.32
N GLY A 120 1.83 -7.47 1.62
CA GLY A 120 1.98 -7.86 0.22
C GLY A 120 1.38 -6.83 -0.74
N LEU A 121 2.19 -6.24 -1.61
CA LEU A 121 1.72 -5.41 -2.74
C LEU A 121 1.70 -6.24 -4.03
N TRP A 122 0.50 -6.39 -4.58
CA TRP A 122 0.25 -7.03 -5.86
C TRP A 122 -0.11 -5.96 -6.90
N VAL A 123 0.57 -5.98 -8.05
CA VAL A 123 0.34 -5.02 -9.13
C VAL A 123 0.08 -5.75 -10.45
N GLY A 124 -1.06 -5.42 -11.05
CA GLY A 124 -1.57 -5.97 -12.29
C GLY A 124 -2.40 -7.23 -12.08
N ASP A 125 -3.46 -7.35 -12.88
CA ASP A 125 -4.53 -8.30 -12.59
C ASP A 125 -4.04 -9.75 -12.70
N LYS A 126 -4.26 -10.50 -11.61
CA LYS A 126 -4.77 -11.86 -11.75
C LYS A 126 -6.25 -11.67 -12.07
N LYS A 127 -6.70 -11.95 -13.30
CA LYS A 127 -8.13 -12.04 -13.59
C LYS A 127 -8.75 -12.92 -12.50
N TYR A 128 -9.64 -12.35 -11.69
CA TYR A 128 -10.52 -13.15 -10.86
C TYR A 128 -11.47 -13.85 -11.84
N ASN A 129 -11.17 -15.11 -12.14
CA ASN A 129 -12.17 -16.05 -12.67
C ASN A 129 -13.01 -16.55 -11.50
#